data_AF-A0A0M9DJV4-F1
#
_entry.id   AF-A0A0M9DJV4-F1
#
_cell.length_a   1.000
_cell.length_b   1.000
_cell.length_c   1.000
_cell.angle_alpha   90.00
_cell.angle_beta   90.00
_cell.angle_gamma   90.00
#
_symmetry.space_group_name_H-M   'P 1'
#
loop_
_entity.id
_entity.type
_entity.pdbx_description
1 polymer ?
#
loop_
_entity_poly.entity_id
_entity_poly.type
_entity_poly.pdbx_seq_one_letter_code
_entity_poly.pdbx_strand_id
1 'polypeptide(L)'
;MYLYQGRLVFDIVTAVGEKSEEAAMKNDAHENLTNELFKELQAFIEAKGYQVLSIGVDLENCGKADQAQLKALEESEKDGNAKVKRIYNKANITSHTIQIIE
;
A
#
# COMPACT_ATOMS: atom_id res chain seq x y z
N MET A 1 -4.90 -4.53 -33.13
CA MET A 1 -4.53 -4.55 -31.70
C MET A 1 -5.64 -5.24 -30.93
N TYR A 2 -5.30 -5.96 -29.87
CA TYR A 2 -6.28 -6.64 -29.01
C TYR A 2 -6.26 -5.98 -27.64
N LEU A 3 -7.45 -5.70 -27.10
CA LEU A 3 -7.61 -5.12 -25.77
C LEU A 3 -7.77 -6.26 -24.76
N TYR A 4 -6.99 -6.20 -23.69
CA TYR A 4 -7.09 -7.12 -22.55
C TYR A 4 -7.55 -6.34 -21.33
N GLN A 5 -8.56 -6.88 -20.64
CA GLN A 5 -9.16 -6.25 -19.46
C GLN A 5 -9.25 -7.27 -18.33
N GLY A 6 -8.88 -6.84 -17.12
CA GLY A 6 -8.85 -7.69 -15.93
C GLY A 6 -8.81 -6.86 -14.65
N ARG A 7 -8.48 -7.50 -13.53
CA ARG A 7 -8.35 -6.87 -12.21
C ARG A 7 -7.07 -7.32 -11.54
N LEU A 8 -6.39 -6.39 -10.87
CA LEU A 8 -5.31 -6.68 -9.93
C LEU A 8 -5.92 -6.66 -8.51
N VAL A 9 -5.70 -7.71 -7.74
CA VAL A 9 -6.26 -7.87 -6.40
C VAL A 9 -5.13 -8.12 -5.41
N PHE A 10 -5.17 -7.40 -4.28
CA PHE A 10 -4.29 -7.60 -3.14
C PHE A 10 -5.14 -7.96 -1.93
N ASP A 11 -4.90 -9.14 -1.36
CA ASP A 11 -5.48 -9.51 -0.07
C ASP A 11 -4.66 -8.84 1.03
N ILE A 12 -5.31 -8.00 1.83
CA ILE A 12 -4.66 -7.24 2.91
C ILE A 12 -5.38 -7.45 4.23
N VAL A 13 -4.65 -7.30 5.33
CA VAL A 13 -5.18 -7.38 6.70
C VAL A 13 -4.45 -6.35 7.57
N THR A 14 -5.14 -5.81 8.55
CA THR A 14 -4.60 -4.92 9.57
C THR A 14 -5.24 -5.21 10.92
N ALA A 15 -4.65 -4.71 12.00
CA ALA A 15 -5.20 -4.78 13.34
C ALA A 15 -5.34 -3.37 13.91
N VAL A 16 -6.44 -3.13 14.62
CA VAL A 16 -6.73 -1.85 15.28
C VAL A 16 -7.10 -2.10 16.74
N GLY A 17 -6.96 -1.06 17.58
CA GLY A 17 -7.35 -1.13 18.98
C GLY A 17 -8.86 -1.31 19.17
N GLU A 18 -9.26 -2.04 20.20
CA GLU A 18 -10.67 -2.22 20.56
C GLU A 18 -11.29 -0.87 20.96
N LYS A 19 -12.43 -0.53 20.34
CA LYS A 19 -13.20 0.69 20.62
C LYS A 19 -14.67 0.34 20.89
N SER A 20 -15.39 1.27 21.51
CA SER A 20 -16.83 1.10 21.82
C SER A 20 -17.71 1.00 20.59
N GLU A 21 -17.29 1.58 19.46
CA GLU A 21 -18.06 1.63 18.22
C GLU A 21 -17.31 0.91 17.08
N GLU A 22 -18.00 -0.01 16.39
CA GLU A 22 -17.44 -0.73 15.24
C GLU A 22 -17.07 0.22 14.09
N ALA A 23 -17.88 1.25 13.86
CA ALA A 23 -17.59 2.27 12.84
C ALA A 23 -16.24 2.98 13.11
N ALA A 24 -15.91 3.23 14.38
CA ALA A 24 -14.63 3.83 14.74
C ALA A 24 -13.46 2.87 14.46
N MET A 25 -13.62 1.57 14.75
CA MET A 25 -12.60 0.56 14.40
C MET A 25 -12.45 0.42 12.87
N LYS A 26 -13.55 0.46 12.13
CA LYS A 26 -13.52 0.42 10.66
C LYS A 26 -12.80 1.64 10.10
N ASN A 27 -13.04 2.84 10.64
CA ASN A 27 -12.34 4.05 10.21
C ASN A 27 -10.82 3.95 10.46
N ASP A 28 -10.41 3.51 11.66
CA ASP A 28 -8.99 3.29 11.97
C ASP A 28 -8.34 2.28 11.01
N ALA A 29 -9.06 1.21 10.65
CA ALA A 29 -8.54 0.19 9.74
C ALA A 29 -8.23 0.78 8.34
N HIS A 30 -8.92 1.85 7.94
CA HIS A 30 -8.72 2.53 6.67
C HIS A 30 -7.81 3.77 6.78
N GLU A 31 -7.36 4.17 7.96
CA GLU A 31 -6.65 5.44 8.18
C GLU A 31 -5.39 5.58 7.31
N ASN A 32 -4.63 4.49 7.15
CA ASN A 32 -3.39 4.47 6.37
C ASN A 32 -3.60 4.29 4.86
N LEU A 33 -4.85 4.08 4.41
CA LEU A 33 -5.20 3.90 2.99
C LEU A 33 -5.50 5.27 2.36
N THR A 34 -4.46 6.10 2.29
CA THR A 34 -4.59 7.51 1.89
C THR A 34 -4.73 7.68 0.39
N ASN A 35 -5.30 8.82 -0.02
CA ASN A 35 -5.36 9.22 -1.43
C ASN A 35 -3.97 9.34 -2.08
N GLU A 36 -2.93 9.65 -1.30
CA GLU A 36 -1.56 9.73 -1.80
C GLU A 36 -1.03 8.35 -2.17
N LEU A 37 -1.21 7.36 -1.28
CA LEU A 37 -0.87 5.96 -1.55
C LEU A 37 -1.55 5.45 -2.82
N PHE A 38 -2.85 5.73 -2.99
CA PHE A 38 -3.59 5.30 -4.17
C PHE A 38 -3.08 5.94 -5.47
N LYS A 39 -2.69 7.22 -5.44
CA LYS A 39 -2.09 7.91 -6.59
C LYS A 39 -0.72 7.32 -6.95
N GLU A 40 0.10 7.00 -5.96
CA GLU A 40 1.40 6.36 -6.21
C GLU A 40 1.23 4.98 -6.84
N LEU A 41 0.34 4.14 -6.28
CA LEU A 41 0.03 2.82 -6.85
C LEU A 41 -0.49 2.93 -8.28
N GLN A 42 -1.39 3.87 -8.55
CA GLN A 42 -1.87 4.16 -9.90
C GLN A 42 -0.71 4.51 -10.83
N ALA A 43 0.16 5.45 -10.45
CA ALA A 43 1.28 5.88 -11.26
C ALA A 43 2.25 4.71 -11.57
N PHE A 44 2.53 3.84 -10.58
CA PHE A 44 3.38 2.68 -10.79
C PHE A 44 2.79 1.67 -11.79
N ILE A 45 1.48 1.44 -11.74
CA ILE A 45 0.77 0.52 -12.65
C ILE A 45 0.72 1.13 -14.06
N GLU A 46 0.39 2.41 -14.18
CA GLU A 46 0.31 3.11 -15.46
C GLU A 46 1.67 3.23 -16.16
N ALA A 47 2.74 3.43 -15.40
CA ALA A 47 4.11 3.40 -15.91
C ALA A 47 4.53 2.04 -16.52
N LYS A 48 3.74 0.97 -16.31
CA LYS A 48 3.93 -0.36 -16.93
C LYS A 48 3.04 -0.60 -18.15
N GLY A 49 2.33 0.42 -18.63
CA GLY A 49 1.49 0.36 -19.83
C GLY A 49 0.06 -0.14 -19.58
N TYR A 50 -0.38 -0.19 -18.33
CA TYR A 50 -1.77 -0.48 -17.96
C TYR A 50 -2.54 0.83 -17.76
N GLN A 51 -3.87 0.77 -17.85
CA GLN A 51 -4.74 1.89 -17.48
C GLN A 51 -5.53 1.51 -16.21
N VAL A 52 -5.45 2.34 -15.17
CA VAL A 52 -6.22 2.14 -13.93
C VAL A 52 -7.54 2.90 -14.05
N LEU A 53 -8.67 2.16 -14.05
CA LEU A 53 -10.00 2.76 -14.15
C LEU A 53 -10.60 3.13 -12.79
N SER A 54 -10.21 2.39 -11.74
CA SER A 54 -10.68 2.60 -10.37
C SER A 54 -9.72 1.93 -9.40
N ILE A 55 -9.51 2.55 -8.24
CA ILE A 55 -8.80 1.96 -7.10
C ILE A 55 -9.65 2.20 -5.85
N GLY A 56 -9.74 1.19 -5.01
CA GLY A 56 -10.56 1.23 -3.81
C GLY A 56 -10.25 0.03 -2.91
N VAL A 57 -10.68 0.11 -1.67
CA VAL A 57 -10.43 -0.90 -0.65
C VAL A 57 -11.62 -0.92 0.30
N ASP A 58 -11.96 -2.10 0.81
CA ASP A 58 -13.00 -2.26 1.82
C ASP A 58 -12.51 -3.29 2.82
N LEU A 59 -12.31 -2.86 4.07
CA LEU A 59 -11.90 -3.72 5.18
C LEU A 59 -13.10 -3.99 6.09
N GLU A 60 -13.29 -5.27 6.37
CA GLU A 60 -14.35 -5.75 7.26
C GLU A 60 -13.75 -6.30 8.57
N ASN A 61 -14.56 -6.31 9.62
CA ASN A 61 -14.17 -6.87 10.90
C ASN A 61 -14.21 -8.40 10.84
N CYS A 62 -13.03 -9.03 10.90
CA CYS A 62 -12.87 -10.49 10.88
C CYS A 62 -12.74 -11.11 12.29
N GLY A 63 -13.03 -10.35 13.35
CA GLY A 63 -12.92 -10.79 14.74
C GLY A 63 -11.61 -10.38 15.43
N LYS A 64 -11.39 -10.91 16.63
CA LYS A 64 -10.21 -10.59 17.44
C LYS A 64 -8.96 -11.23 16.86
N ALA A 65 -7.91 -10.42 16.66
CA ALA A 65 -6.60 -10.90 16.26
C ALA A 65 -5.94 -11.71 17.39
N ASP A 66 -5.32 -12.83 17.04
CA ASP A 66 -4.47 -13.58 17.97
C ASP A 66 -3.03 -13.02 18.02
N GLN A 67 -2.25 -13.46 19.01
CA GLN A 67 -0.87 -12.98 19.19
C GLN A 67 0.05 -13.31 18.02
N ALA A 68 -0.18 -14.43 17.32
CA ALA A 68 0.64 -14.81 16.17
C ALA A 68 0.35 -13.90 14.98
N GLN A 69 -0.91 -13.54 14.74
CA GLN A 69 -1.33 -12.59 13.72
C GLN A 69 -0.76 -11.20 13.99
N LEU A 70 -0.84 -10.71 15.23
CA LEU A 70 -0.26 -9.42 15.61
C LEU A 70 1.25 -9.38 15.37
N LYS A 71 1.96 -10.43 15.78
CA LYS A 71 3.41 -10.52 15.55
C LYS A 71 3.77 -10.56 14.06
N ALA A 72 2.99 -11.29 13.25
CA ALA A 72 3.21 -11.35 11.81
C ALA A 72 2.98 -9.97 11.14
N LEU A 73 2.00 -9.20 11.61
CA LEU A 73 1.77 -7.83 11.15
C LEU A 73 2.95 -6.92 11.48
N GLU A 74 3.46 -6.94 12.71
CA GLU A 74 4.63 -6.14 13.13
C GLU A 74 5.89 -6.48 12.30
N GLU A 75 6.15 -7.77 12.06
CA GLU A 75 7.28 -8.22 11.23
C GLU A 75 7.13 -7.75 9.78
N SER A 76 5.91 -7.85 9.22
CA SER A 76 5.58 -7.40 7.87
C SER A 76 5.74 -5.88 7.73
N GLU A 77 5.27 -5.11 8.71
CA GLU A 77 5.42 -3.65 8.73
C GLU A 77 6.91 -3.25 8.74
N LYS A 78 7.71 -3.91 9.57
CA LYS A 78 9.15 -3.65 9.67
C LYS A 78 9.88 -3.93 8.36
N ASP A 79 9.61 -5.08 7.73
CA ASP A 79 10.19 -5.44 6.44
C ASP A 79 9.70 -4.53 5.30
N GLY A 80 8.40 -4.21 5.30
CA GLY A 80 7.78 -3.26 4.38
C GLY A 80 8.45 -1.89 4.42
N ASN A 81 8.62 -1.31 5.61
CA ASN A 81 9.31 -0.04 5.81
C ASN A 81 10.76 -0.06 5.29
N ALA A 82 11.47 -1.17 5.47
CA ALA A 82 12.83 -1.33 4.92
C ALA A 82 12.84 -1.37 3.39
N LYS A 83 11.85 -2.04 2.77
CA LYS A 83 11.69 -2.12 1.31
C LYS A 83 11.30 -0.78 0.70
N VAL A 84 10.34 -0.08 1.30
CA VAL A 84 9.89 1.24 0.85
C VAL A 84 11.05 2.24 0.82
N LYS A 85 11.86 2.29 1.89
CA LYS A 85 13.08 3.11 1.91
C LYS A 85 14.03 2.78 0.75
N ARG A 86 14.20 1.50 0.41
CA ARG A 86 15.04 1.08 -0.73
C ARG A 86 14.45 1.51 -2.08
N ILE A 87 13.12 1.47 -2.24
CA ILE A 87 12.43 1.89 -3.46
C ILE A 87 12.63 3.39 -3.69
N TYR A 88 12.32 4.23 -2.70
CA TYR A 88 12.47 5.68 -2.82
C TYR A 88 13.94 6.12 -2.88
N ASN A 89 14.85 5.47 -2.15
CA ASN A 89 16.28 5.79 -2.26
C ASN A 89 16.86 5.47 -3.63
N LYS A 90 16.39 4.41 -4.31
CA LYS A 90 16.77 4.14 -5.70
C LYS A 90 16.33 5.25 -6.65
N ALA A 91 15.14 5.83 -6.43
CA ALA A 91 14.69 6.99 -7.21
C ALA A 91 15.65 8.19 -7.04
N ASN A 92 16.11 8.46 -5.81
CA ASN A 92 17.04 9.56 -5.52
C ASN A 92 18.46 9.36 -6.06
N ILE A 93 18.97 8.12 -6.15
CA ILE A 93 20.30 7.85 -6.75
C ILE A 93 20.34 8.25 -8.22
N THR A 94 19.24 8.04 -8.96
CA THR A 94 19.14 8.43 -10.37
C THR A 94 19.19 9.95 -10.55
N SER A 95 18.61 10.72 -9.62
CA SER A 95 18.59 12.19 -9.66
C SER A 95 19.97 12.83 -9.41
N HIS A 96 20.89 12.15 -8.71
CA HIS A 96 22.23 12.67 -8.44
C HIS A 96 23.25 12.35 -9.56
N THR A 97 22.87 11.59 -10.58
CA THR A 97 23.72 11.35 -11.76
C THR A 97 23.42 12.36 -12.87
N ILE A 98 23.42 13.65 -12.53
CA ILE A 98 23.64 14.74 -13.51
C ILE A 98 24.63 15.70 -12.86
N GLN A 99 25.91 15.30 -12.84
CA GLN A 99 26.99 16.27 -12.74
C GLN A 99 27.34 16.70 -14.16
N ILE A 100 27.07 17.97 -14.42
CA ILE A 100 27.35 18.69 -15.66
C ILE A 100 28.85 18.58 -15.95
N ILE A 101 29.19 18.10 -17.14
CA ILE A 101 30.52 18.26 -17.72
C ILE A 101 30.48 19.63 -18.42
N GLU A 102 31.16 20.62 -17.85
CA GLU A 102 31.64 21.82 -18.56
C GLU A 102 33.16 21.71 -18.72
#